data_AF-A0A2Z6S6B3-F1
#
_entry.id   AF-A0A2Z6S6B3-F1
#
_cell.length_a   1.000
_cell.length_b   1.000
_cell.length_c   1.000
_cell.angle_alpha   90.00
_cell.angle_beta   90.00
_cell.angle_gamma   90.00
#
_symmetry.space_group_name_H-M   'P 1'
#
loop_
_entity.id
_entity.type
_entity.pdbx_description
1 polymer ?
#
loop_
_entity_poly.entity_id
_entity_poly.type
_entity_poly.pdbx_seq_one_letter_code
_entity_poly.pdbx_strand_id
1 'polypeptide(L)'
;MNKCNVCQKPCKNRCSRCQQTYYCSKACQKQDYKDHKEICVTQQPNVRVIVPNFKREYAEKYPREKSQIQLLARVQGNLQFNEDSIDKILQFNDNKIRRWRSWSKELSDFLSSPRQIGDIFARTTPIPYFSDTGSCALSFSNTHKQSLSLNQGKVHVAVGFVDLDLLLQATIVQSEDSTEQANKFIGYEGSVYAVAKTNVIVEMMMGKAPVRSIIEVWFSTVWTIETLKYFETAAKNVLQFENAPNDKPPNPTKKELHPEVRSLISHWCQSVSSPKSRKNAHDLWASTFDRADSIFAIVPNLVEPRDRVQVARHILTGEFPLMNDQQSKNLVASITMFNCNDGISPHSTSEFMLHMMPMNAILPKYQRENTSFLDALYNFLEDAITKVCTWLSPPIEMMEIYLHFQMVTSDDSGLLNSIKQLNASTMSWSNICDYFPACDFHKLIKACSGSNTVHVMSSMNWVTEVFGGHITDYDDSRVRRKILIDARKMILESGPTIDSSGYFRYDQIFKHPHNISNVFLARRVKDNWQSHFFRGQAVDNVDVSFSQYAHTHRIHELLNISFRYNHLT
;
A
#
# COMPACT_ATOMS: atom_id res chain seq x y z
N MET A 1 -23.62 10.48 35.35
CA MET A 1 -24.83 9.64 35.60
C MET A 1 -25.21 8.99 34.29
N ASN A 2 -25.38 7.67 34.25
CA ASN A 2 -25.73 6.96 33.01
C ASN A 2 -27.22 7.12 32.68
N LYS A 3 -27.57 7.13 31.40
CA LYS A 3 -28.94 7.35 30.92
C LYS A 3 -29.57 6.05 30.41
N CYS A 4 -30.86 5.88 30.65
CA CYS A 4 -31.65 4.78 30.12
C CYS A 4 -31.66 4.86 28.60
N ASN A 5 -31.36 3.75 27.92
CA ASN A 5 -31.30 3.74 26.47
C ASN A 5 -32.65 4.12 25.81
N VAL A 6 -33.77 3.73 26.41
CA VAL A 6 -35.09 3.95 25.82
C VAL A 6 -35.64 5.34 26.13
N CYS A 7 -35.58 5.76 27.39
CA CYS A 7 -36.28 6.98 27.85
C CYS A 7 -35.34 8.11 28.30
N GLN A 8 -34.02 7.91 28.17
CA GLN A 8 -32.98 8.90 28.48
C GLN A 8 -32.92 9.40 29.94
N LYS A 9 -33.76 8.86 30.83
CA LYS A 9 -33.74 9.17 32.27
C LYS A 9 -32.47 8.63 32.95
N PRO A 10 -31.93 9.31 33.98
CA PRO A 10 -30.80 8.78 34.75
C PRO A 10 -31.14 7.41 35.35
N CYS A 11 -30.23 6.45 35.23
CA CYS A 11 -30.39 5.13 35.83
C CYS A 11 -29.05 4.48 36.19
N LYS A 12 -29.13 3.50 37.10
CA LYS A 12 -27.98 2.70 37.55
C LYS A 12 -28.02 1.27 37.04
N ASN A 13 -29.22 0.78 36.70
CA ASN A 13 -29.40 -0.59 36.25
C ASN A 13 -28.91 -0.74 34.81
N ARG A 14 -28.26 -1.87 34.56
CA ARG A 14 -27.66 -2.22 33.27
C ARG A 14 -28.10 -3.62 32.87
N CYS A 15 -28.02 -3.92 31.58
CA CYS A 15 -28.29 -5.25 31.06
C CYS A 15 -27.47 -6.27 31.84
N SER A 16 -28.12 -7.25 32.45
CA SER A 16 -27.42 -8.29 33.22
C SER A 16 -26.48 -9.13 32.36
N ARG A 17 -26.74 -9.19 31.05
CA ARG A 17 -25.96 -9.97 30.07
C ARG A 17 -24.71 -9.22 29.59
N CYS A 18 -24.87 -8.05 28.96
CA CYS A 18 -23.71 -7.32 28.41
C CYS A 18 -23.12 -6.26 29.36
N GLN A 19 -23.85 -5.85 30.41
CA GLN A 19 -23.46 -4.77 31.33
C GLN A 19 -23.16 -3.40 30.69
N GLN A 20 -23.29 -3.25 29.37
CA GLN A 20 -22.98 -2.02 28.62
C GLN A 20 -24.19 -1.11 28.41
N THR A 21 -25.40 -1.66 28.33
CA THR A 21 -26.61 -0.86 28.08
C THR A 21 -27.40 -0.64 29.35
N TYR A 22 -27.73 0.62 29.63
CA TYR A 22 -28.43 1.03 30.85
C TYR A 22 -29.93 1.14 30.61
N TYR A 23 -30.72 0.69 31.58
CA TYR A 23 -32.17 0.74 31.53
C TYR A 23 -32.73 1.21 32.87
N CYS A 24 -33.68 2.13 32.87
CA CYS A 24 -34.35 2.53 34.11
C CYS A 24 -35.33 1.46 34.61
N SER A 25 -35.75 0.51 33.77
CA SER A 25 -36.71 -0.54 34.11
C SER A 25 -36.57 -1.76 33.18
N LYS A 26 -37.13 -2.91 33.62
CA LYS A 26 -37.27 -4.11 32.77
C LYS A 26 -38.15 -3.86 31.54
N ALA A 27 -39.10 -2.93 31.62
CA ALA A 27 -39.95 -2.56 30.49
C ALA A 27 -39.13 -1.88 29.38
N CYS A 28 -38.27 -0.91 29.74
CA CYS A 28 -37.33 -0.31 28.80
C CYS A 28 -36.36 -1.35 28.24
N GLN A 29 -35.85 -2.27 29.05
CA GLN A 29 -35.00 -3.36 28.55
C GLN A 29 -35.74 -4.25 27.55
N LYS A 30 -36.99 -4.65 27.83
CA LYS A 30 -37.78 -5.53 26.95
C LYS A 30 -38.15 -4.84 25.63
N GLN A 31 -38.42 -3.54 25.69
CA GLN A 31 -38.67 -2.71 24.50
C GLN A 31 -37.45 -2.66 23.58
N ASP A 32 -36.27 -2.43 24.16
CA ASP A 32 -35.01 -2.42 23.41
C ASP A 32 -34.53 -3.84 23.04
N TYR A 33 -34.99 -4.89 23.72
CA TYR A 33 -34.43 -6.24 23.60
C TYR A 33 -34.46 -6.81 22.17
N LYS A 34 -35.44 -6.41 21.35
CA LYS A 34 -35.52 -6.86 19.96
C LYS A 34 -34.32 -6.41 19.13
N ASP A 35 -33.83 -5.19 19.35
CA ASP A 35 -32.68 -4.62 18.65
C ASP A 35 -31.40 -4.89 19.43
N HIS A 36 -31.48 -4.76 20.77
CA HIS A 36 -30.39 -5.01 21.67
C HIS A 36 -29.90 -6.46 21.59
N LYS A 37 -30.73 -7.48 21.41
CA LYS A 37 -30.29 -8.89 21.38
C LYS A 37 -29.19 -9.18 20.35
N GLU A 38 -29.15 -8.43 19.25
CA GLU A 38 -28.14 -8.59 18.19
C GLU A 38 -26.76 -8.06 18.62
N ILE A 39 -26.75 -7.04 19.47
CA ILE A 39 -25.55 -6.42 20.05
C ILE A 39 -25.28 -6.85 21.50
N CYS A 40 -26.24 -7.55 22.10
CA CYS A 40 -26.22 -8.07 23.46
C CYS A 40 -25.40 -9.34 23.44
N VAL A 41 -24.09 -9.15 23.43
CA VAL A 41 -23.10 -10.21 23.42
C VAL A 41 -23.51 -11.23 24.50
N THR A 42 -23.95 -12.40 24.05
CA THR A 42 -23.85 -13.64 24.82
C THR A 42 -22.41 -13.71 25.32
N GLN A 43 -22.14 -14.46 26.37
CA GLN A 43 -20.88 -15.17 26.34
C GLN A 43 -20.89 -16.00 25.04
N GLN A 44 -20.45 -15.43 23.90
CA GLN A 44 -19.65 -16.21 22.98
C GLN A 44 -18.62 -16.84 23.92
N PRO A 45 -18.43 -18.18 23.86
CA PRO A 45 -17.50 -18.84 24.78
C PRO A 45 -16.28 -17.96 24.84
N ASN A 46 -15.80 -17.59 26.03
CA ASN A 46 -14.62 -16.73 26.19
C ASN A 46 -13.53 -17.28 25.26
N VAL A 47 -13.51 -16.83 24.00
CA VAL A 47 -12.46 -17.13 23.06
C VAL A 47 -11.43 -16.17 23.56
N ARG A 48 -10.70 -16.64 24.57
CA ARG A 48 -9.56 -15.94 25.11
C ARG A 48 -8.76 -15.61 23.88
N VAL A 49 -8.62 -14.31 23.60
CA VAL A 49 -7.87 -13.84 22.46
C VAL A 49 -6.41 -14.22 22.74
N ILE A 50 -5.99 -15.41 22.29
CA ILE A 50 -4.64 -15.92 22.54
C ILE A 50 -3.76 -15.41 21.42
N VAL A 51 -3.09 -14.28 21.67
CA VAL A 51 -1.97 -13.84 20.82
C VAL A 51 -0.92 -14.95 20.84
N PRO A 52 -0.51 -15.51 19.69
CA PRO A 52 0.59 -16.47 19.63
C PRO A 52 1.86 -15.91 20.30
N ASN A 53 2.66 -16.76 20.93
CA ASN A 53 3.87 -16.32 21.62
C ASN A 53 5.05 -16.19 20.65
N PHE A 54 4.88 -15.35 19.62
CA PHE A 54 5.87 -15.16 18.56
C PHE A 54 7.20 -14.60 19.09
N LYS A 55 7.20 -13.89 20.22
CA LYS A 55 8.44 -13.53 20.93
C LYS A 55 9.25 -14.77 21.33
N ARG A 56 8.61 -15.77 21.93
CA ARG A 56 9.27 -17.02 22.34
C ARG A 56 9.76 -17.79 21.12
N GLU A 57 8.91 -17.95 20.12
CA GLU A 57 9.26 -18.61 18.85
C GLU A 57 10.48 -17.95 18.20
N TYR A 58 10.54 -16.62 18.19
CA TYR A 58 11.69 -15.87 17.68
C TYR A 58 12.94 -16.10 18.51
N ALA A 59 12.83 -16.05 19.84
CA ALA A 59 13.96 -16.23 20.75
C ALA A 59 14.55 -17.64 20.70
N GLU A 60 13.72 -18.66 20.42
CA GLU A 60 14.18 -20.03 20.21
C GLU A 60 15.05 -20.15 18.95
N LYS A 61 14.70 -19.44 17.86
CA LYS A 61 15.47 -19.44 16.62
C LYS A 61 16.69 -18.50 16.65
N TYR A 62 16.55 -17.32 17.27
CA TYR A 62 17.57 -16.26 17.29
C TYR A 62 17.92 -15.80 18.72
N PRO A 63 18.44 -16.67 19.59
CA PRO A 63 18.63 -16.38 21.03
C PRO A 63 19.63 -15.25 21.32
N ARG A 64 20.47 -14.89 20.35
CA ARG A 64 21.50 -13.84 20.50
C ARG A 64 21.00 -12.43 20.19
N GLU A 65 19.82 -12.30 19.60
CA GLU A 65 19.27 -11.00 19.15
C GLU A 65 18.42 -10.34 20.24
N LYS A 66 19.09 -10.00 21.34
CA LYS A 66 18.44 -9.52 22.57
C LYS A 66 17.58 -8.27 22.35
N SER A 67 18.06 -7.31 21.55
CA SER A 67 17.34 -6.07 21.27
C SER A 67 16.03 -6.32 20.51
N GLN A 68 16.09 -7.19 19.48
CA GLN A 68 14.92 -7.60 18.70
C GLN A 68 13.90 -8.35 19.59
N ILE A 69 14.37 -9.26 20.45
CA ILE A 69 13.51 -10.00 21.39
C ILE A 69 12.81 -9.04 22.37
N GLN A 70 13.50 -8.01 22.86
CA GLN A 70 12.90 -6.99 23.73
C GLN A 70 11.84 -6.17 23.00
N LEU A 71 12.09 -5.79 21.75
CA LEU A 71 11.11 -5.07 20.93
C LEU A 71 9.85 -5.94 20.68
N LEU A 72 10.03 -7.21 20.31
CA LEU A 72 8.90 -8.14 20.14
C LEU A 72 8.10 -8.36 21.42
N ALA A 73 8.75 -8.37 22.58
CA ALA A 73 8.04 -8.49 23.86
C ALA A 73 7.08 -7.31 24.08
N ARG A 74 7.52 -6.08 23.75
CA ARG A 74 6.69 -4.87 23.82
C ARG A 74 5.55 -4.91 22.81
N VAL A 75 5.85 -5.26 21.56
CA VAL A 75 4.85 -5.38 20.48
C VAL A 75 3.78 -6.42 20.83
N GLN A 76 4.17 -7.60 21.29
CA GLN A 76 3.25 -8.66 21.71
C GLN A 76 2.34 -8.20 22.86
N GLY A 77 2.88 -7.44 23.83
CA GLY A 77 2.09 -6.85 24.90
C GLY A 77 1.03 -5.86 24.40
N ASN A 78 1.37 -5.04 23.39
CA ASN A 78 0.44 -4.05 22.80
C ASN A 78 -0.69 -4.70 21.98
N LEU A 79 -0.48 -5.90 21.44
CA LEU A 79 -1.48 -6.61 20.63
C LEU A 79 -2.48 -7.43 21.47
N GLN A 80 -2.25 -7.56 22.78
CA GLN A 80 -3.17 -8.22 23.71
C GLN A 80 -4.34 -7.31 24.07
N PHE A 81 -5.28 -7.14 23.13
CA PHE A 81 -6.56 -6.49 23.43
C PHE A 81 -7.52 -7.49 24.07
N ASN A 82 -8.10 -7.11 25.21
CA ASN A 82 -9.30 -7.77 25.73
C ASN A 82 -10.56 -6.98 25.32
N GLU A 83 -11.74 -7.53 25.60
CA GLU A 83 -13.01 -6.88 25.26
C GLU A 83 -13.18 -5.50 25.90
N ASP A 84 -12.69 -5.31 27.13
CA ASP A 84 -12.72 -4.00 27.81
C ASP A 84 -11.86 -2.96 27.09
N SER A 85 -10.69 -3.36 26.57
CA SER A 85 -9.84 -2.50 25.76
C SER A 85 -10.49 -2.13 24.44
N ILE A 86 -11.20 -3.07 23.80
CA ILE A 86 -11.96 -2.80 22.57
C ILE A 86 -13.06 -1.78 22.85
N ASP A 87 -13.83 -1.94 23.93
CA ASP A 87 -14.89 -0.99 24.28
C ASP A 87 -14.34 0.41 24.55
N LYS A 88 -13.17 0.52 25.21
CA LYS A 88 -12.48 1.80 25.39
C LYS A 88 -12.05 2.42 24.05
N ILE A 89 -11.50 1.62 23.14
CA ILE A 89 -11.12 2.07 21.79
C ILE A 89 -12.34 2.59 21.04
N LEU A 90 -13.45 1.85 21.08
CA LEU A 90 -14.69 2.24 20.39
C LEU A 90 -15.37 3.47 21.02
N GLN A 91 -15.15 3.74 22.31
CA GLN A 91 -15.62 4.97 22.96
C GLN A 91 -14.76 6.18 22.62
N PHE A 92 -13.48 5.97 22.29
CA PHE A 92 -12.58 7.04 21.94
C PHE A 92 -12.97 7.64 20.59
N ASN A 93 -13.20 8.96 20.56
CA ASN A 93 -13.35 9.67 19.29
C ASN A 93 -11.97 9.90 18.70
N ASP A 94 -11.74 9.33 17.53
CA ASP A 94 -10.50 9.50 16.78
C ASP A 94 -10.23 10.98 16.49
N ASN A 95 -8.96 11.33 16.31
CA ASN A 95 -8.58 12.68 15.96
C ASN A 95 -9.25 13.04 14.62
N LYS A 96 -10.16 14.02 14.63
CA LYS A 96 -10.89 14.45 13.43
C LYS A 96 -9.95 14.86 12.30
N ILE A 97 -8.79 15.44 12.62
CA ILE A 97 -7.75 15.79 11.64
C ILE A 97 -7.20 14.54 10.97
N ARG A 98 -6.99 13.45 11.72
CA ARG A 98 -6.52 12.16 11.16
C ARG A 98 -7.57 11.54 10.24
N ARG A 99 -8.84 11.57 10.66
CA ARG A 99 -9.99 11.02 9.92
C ARG A 99 -10.26 11.73 8.58
N TRP A 100 -10.11 13.05 8.54
CA TRP A 100 -10.48 13.90 7.39
C TRP A 100 -9.26 14.52 6.66
N ARG A 101 -8.04 14.14 7.08
CA ARG A 101 -6.72 14.64 6.61
C ARG A 101 -6.48 16.15 6.71
N SER A 102 -7.48 16.93 7.06
CA SER A 102 -7.42 18.38 7.20
C SER A 102 -8.50 18.84 8.18
N TRP A 103 -8.38 20.09 8.63
CA TRP A 103 -9.45 20.77 9.34
C TRP A 103 -9.68 22.14 8.72
N SER A 104 -10.88 22.36 8.22
CA SER A 104 -11.30 23.64 7.62
C SER A 104 -12.65 24.08 8.17
N LYS A 105 -13.01 25.33 7.93
CA LYS A 105 -14.33 25.85 8.32
C LYS A 105 -15.44 25.09 7.60
N GLU A 106 -15.25 24.79 6.31
CA GLU A 106 -16.18 24.04 5.48
C GLU A 106 -16.40 22.63 6.03
N LEU A 107 -15.33 21.96 6.48
CA LEU A 107 -15.45 20.66 7.13
C LEU A 107 -16.23 20.78 8.45
N SER A 108 -15.95 21.81 9.25
CA SER A 108 -16.68 22.05 10.49
C SER A 108 -18.17 22.28 10.25
N ASP A 109 -18.52 23.05 9.22
CA ASP A 109 -19.90 23.34 8.83
C ASP A 109 -20.59 22.07 8.31
N PHE A 110 -19.92 21.30 7.45
CA PHE A 110 -20.39 19.99 6.98
C PHE A 110 -20.69 19.03 8.15
N LEU A 111 -19.75 18.91 9.09
CA LEU A 111 -19.89 18.05 10.28
C LEU A 111 -20.88 18.59 11.34
N SER A 112 -21.34 19.83 11.21
CA SER A 112 -22.36 20.41 12.08
C SER A 112 -23.76 20.36 11.46
N SER A 113 -23.84 20.14 10.15
CA SER A 113 -25.10 20.02 9.41
C SER A 113 -25.72 18.61 9.51
N PRO A 114 -27.05 18.48 9.34
CA PRO A 114 -27.70 17.18 9.14
C PRO A 114 -27.11 16.50 7.90
N ARG A 115 -26.66 15.26 8.09
CA ARG A 115 -25.97 14.48 7.06
C ARG A 115 -26.39 13.02 7.10
N GLN A 116 -26.26 12.35 5.98
CA GLN A 116 -26.57 10.94 5.79
C GLN A 116 -25.28 10.16 5.48
N ILE A 117 -25.31 8.87 5.78
CA ILE A 117 -24.23 7.95 5.39
C ILE A 117 -24.09 7.98 3.87
N GLY A 118 -22.85 8.20 3.40
CA GLY A 118 -22.54 8.36 1.98
C GLY A 118 -22.46 9.82 1.51
N ASP A 119 -22.79 10.81 2.36
CA ASP A 119 -22.59 12.21 2.02
C ASP A 119 -21.11 12.53 1.79
N ILE A 120 -20.84 13.37 0.80
CA ILE A 120 -19.49 13.68 0.33
C ILE A 120 -19.05 15.07 0.82
N PHE A 121 -17.91 15.11 1.50
CA PHE A 121 -17.15 16.32 1.74
C PHE A 121 -16.17 16.54 0.58
N ALA A 122 -16.61 17.28 -0.44
CA ALA A 122 -15.76 17.67 -1.55
C ALA A 122 -14.77 18.73 -1.07
N ARG A 123 -13.49 18.36 -0.95
CA ARG A 123 -12.43 19.29 -0.59
C ARG A 123 -12.36 20.42 -1.63
N THR A 124 -12.21 21.65 -1.16
CA THR A 124 -12.10 22.85 -2.00
C THR A 124 -10.65 23.20 -2.32
N THR A 125 -9.70 22.74 -1.51
CA THR A 125 -8.28 23.06 -1.65
C THR A 125 -7.49 21.84 -2.15
N PRO A 126 -6.75 21.95 -3.27
CA PRO A 126 -5.80 20.93 -3.69
C PRO A 126 -4.73 20.69 -2.64
N ILE A 127 -4.31 19.44 -2.49
CA ILE A 127 -3.12 19.10 -1.71
C ILE A 127 -2.01 18.83 -2.72
N PRO A 128 -0.82 19.43 -2.59
CA PRO A 128 0.29 19.06 -3.45
C PRO A 128 0.55 17.55 -3.31
N TYR A 129 0.51 16.80 -4.41
CA TYR A 129 0.83 15.37 -4.37
C TYR A 129 2.33 15.08 -4.20
N PHE A 130 3.12 16.15 -4.26
CA PHE A 130 4.49 16.21 -3.83
C PHE A 130 4.68 17.44 -2.93
N SER A 131 4.47 17.26 -1.62
CA SER A 131 4.69 18.32 -0.61
C SER A 131 6.00 18.18 0.15
N ASP A 132 6.61 16.99 0.10
CA ASP A 132 8.00 16.81 0.51
C ASP A 132 8.87 17.30 -0.64
N THR A 133 9.87 18.10 -0.33
CA THR A 133 10.89 18.63 -1.25
C THR A 133 11.82 17.52 -1.80
N GLY A 134 11.29 16.35 -2.18
CA GLY A 134 12.10 15.17 -2.53
C GLY A 134 12.84 14.57 -1.33
N SER A 135 12.45 14.96 -0.11
CA SER A 135 13.26 14.72 1.08
C SER A 135 13.11 13.33 1.68
N CYS A 136 12.28 12.44 1.14
CA CYS A 136 12.18 11.08 1.66
C CYS A 136 12.26 10.03 0.55
N ALA A 137 13.27 9.16 0.64
CA ALA A 137 13.49 8.07 -0.30
C ALA A 137 12.50 6.91 -0.09
N LEU A 138 11.46 6.83 -0.94
CA LEU A 138 10.58 5.67 -1.01
C LEU A 138 11.25 4.55 -1.82
N SER A 139 11.66 3.48 -1.15
CA SER A 139 12.41 2.36 -1.72
C SER A 139 11.58 1.47 -2.66
N PHE A 140 10.28 1.38 -2.40
CA PHE A 140 9.32 0.62 -3.19
C PHE A 140 7.90 1.08 -2.85
N SER A 141 6.95 0.71 -3.70
CA SER A 141 5.54 1.07 -3.52
C SER A 141 5.00 0.59 -2.16
N ASN A 142 4.11 1.38 -1.56
CA ASN A 142 3.43 1.03 -0.30
C ASN A 142 2.01 0.49 -0.54
N THR A 143 1.68 0.16 -1.80
CA THR A 143 0.40 -0.42 -2.22
C THR A 143 0.62 -1.47 -3.28
N HIS A 144 -0.16 -2.54 -3.27
CA HIS A 144 -0.18 -3.47 -4.40
C HIS A 144 -0.94 -2.81 -5.56
N LYS A 145 -0.49 -3.04 -6.79
CA LYS A 145 -1.18 -2.59 -8.00
C LYS A 145 -2.13 -3.65 -8.53
N GLN A 146 -3.13 -3.23 -9.30
CA GLN A 146 -3.98 -4.14 -10.05
C GLN A 146 -3.17 -4.79 -11.19
N SER A 147 -3.50 -6.03 -11.53
CA SER A 147 -2.96 -6.68 -12.73
C SER A 147 -3.44 -5.93 -13.98
N LEU A 148 -2.53 -5.71 -14.93
CA LEU A 148 -2.78 -4.93 -16.13
C LEU A 148 -2.57 -5.78 -17.39
N SER A 149 -3.47 -5.65 -18.36
CA SER A 149 -3.29 -6.20 -19.70
C SER A 149 -2.71 -5.13 -20.62
N LEU A 150 -1.51 -5.38 -21.14
CA LEU A 150 -0.77 -4.47 -22.02
C LEU A 150 -0.92 -4.97 -23.46
N ASN A 151 -1.73 -4.29 -24.26
CA ASN A 151 -1.83 -4.58 -25.69
C ASN A 151 -0.46 -4.48 -26.37
N GLN A 152 -0.09 -5.49 -27.15
CA GLN A 152 1.19 -5.57 -27.86
C GLN A 152 1.33 -4.45 -28.91
N GLY A 153 2.55 -3.89 -29.02
CA GLY A 153 2.87 -2.81 -29.95
C GLY A 153 2.29 -1.45 -29.58
N LYS A 154 1.91 -1.26 -28.31
CA LYS A 154 1.28 -0.01 -27.84
C LYS A 154 2.14 0.72 -26.80
N VAL A 155 1.80 1.99 -26.59
CA VAL A 155 2.38 2.84 -25.56
C VAL A 155 1.55 2.77 -24.29
N HIS A 156 2.23 2.61 -23.15
CA HIS A 156 1.65 2.55 -21.81
C HIS A 156 2.37 3.57 -20.93
N VAL A 157 1.61 4.49 -20.34
CA VAL A 157 2.18 5.57 -19.51
C VAL A 157 1.88 5.30 -18.04
N ALA A 158 2.85 5.55 -17.16
CA ALA A 158 2.67 5.52 -15.71
C ALA A 158 3.06 6.87 -15.11
N VAL A 159 2.15 7.48 -14.35
CA VAL A 159 2.37 8.76 -13.67
C VAL A 159 2.35 8.52 -12.16
N GLY A 160 3.37 9.03 -11.46
CA GLY A 160 3.50 8.83 -10.01
C GLY A 160 4.00 7.43 -9.64
N PHE A 161 4.86 6.84 -10.47
CA PHE A 161 5.39 5.50 -10.22
C PHE A 161 6.47 5.57 -9.14
N VAL A 162 6.44 4.63 -8.19
CA VAL A 162 7.53 4.50 -7.21
C VAL A 162 8.62 3.55 -7.73
N ASP A 163 8.18 2.51 -8.43
CA ASP A 163 9.02 1.46 -9.01
C ASP A 163 8.27 0.77 -10.18
N LEU A 164 8.70 -0.43 -10.59
CA LEU A 164 8.05 -1.23 -11.65
C LEU A 164 7.02 -2.25 -11.12
N ASP A 165 6.45 -2.05 -9.93
CA ASP A 165 5.46 -2.96 -9.32
C ASP A 165 4.28 -3.30 -10.26
N LEU A 166 3.84 -2.33 -11.06
CA LEU A 166 2.79 -2.49 -12.07
C LEU A 166 3.16 -3.58 -13.10
N LEU A 167 4.43 -3.65 -13.51
CA LEU A 167 4.89 -4.64 -14.50
C LEU A 167 4.99 -6.05 -13.92
N LEU A 168 5.19 -6.19 -12.61
CA LEU A 168 5.28 -7.50 -11.95
C LEU A 168 4.00 -8.31 -12.14
N GLN A 169 2.84 -7.66 -12.16
CA GLN A 169 1.53 -8.30 -12.40
C GLN A 169 0.97 -8.10 -13.81
N ALA A 170 1.64 -7.31 -14.65
CA ALA A 170 1.18 -7.09 -16.01
C ALA A 170 1.28 -8.35 -16.87
N THR A 171 0.51 -8.40 -17.94
CA THR A 171 0.64 -9.37 -19.03
C THR A 171 0.65 -8.64 -20.36
N ILE A 172 1.38 -9.13 -21.35
CA ILE A 172 1.31 -8.62 -22.72
C ILE A 172 0.29 -9.48 -23.47
N VAL A 173 -0.73 -8.84 -24.05
CA VAL A 173 -1.82 -9.49 -24.76
C VAL A 173 -1.82 -9.12 -26.24
N GLN A 174 -2.16 -10.09 -27.09
CA GLN A 174 -2.35 -9.89 -28.52
C GLN A 174 -3.83 -9.64 -28.81
N SER A 175 -4.08 -8.66 -29.69
CA SER A 175 -5.38 -8.26 -30.20
C SER A 175 -5.30 -8.04 -31.71
N GLU A 176 -6.44 -7.88 -32.39
CA GLU A 176 -6.48 -7.61 -33.84
C GLU A 176 -5.69 -6.35 -34.23
N ASP A 177 -5.59 -5.37 -33.32
CA ASP A 177 -4.84 -4.12 -33.51
C ASP A 177 -3.36 -4.18 -33.06
N SER A 178 -2.85 -5.36 -32.71
CA SER A 178 -1.47 -5.54 -32.26
C SER A 178 -0.48 -5.37 -33.41
N THR A 179 0.68 -4.80 -33.11
CA THR A 179 1.79 -4.69 -34.07
C THR A 179 2.97 -5.52 -33.60
N GLU A 180 3.90 -5.83 -34.51
CA GLU A 180 5.15 -6.52 -34.17
C GLU A 180 6.13 -5.64 -33.37
N GLN A 181 5.80 -4.36 -33.14
CA GLN A 181 6.65 -3.45 -32.38
C GLN A 181 6.65 -3.80 -30.90
N ALA A 182 7.76 -3.47 -30.22
CA ALA A 182 7.84 -3.54 -28.77
C ALA A 182 6.82 -2.59 -28.13
N ASN A 183 6.30 -2.98 -26.97
CA ASN A 183 5.57 -2.05 -26.12
C ASN A 183 6.51 -0.97 -25.61
N LYS A 184 6.01 0.26 -25.49
CA LYS A 184 6.76 1.34 -24.83
C LYS A 184 6.12 1.64 -23.49
N PHE A 185 6.88 1.45 -22.42
CA PHE A 185 6.48 1.83 -21.07
C PHE A 185 7.17 3.15 -20.69
N ILE A 186 6.38 4.19 -20.44
CA ILE A 186 6.89 5.55 -20.20
C ILE A 186 6.43 6.01 -18.81
N GLY A 187 7.38 6.17 -17.90
CA GLY A 187 7.15 6.62 -16.53
C GLY A 187 7.45 8.10 -16.33
N TYR A 188 6.57 8.82 -15.65
CA TYR A 188 6.77 10.17 -15.16
C TYR A 188 6.64 10.19 -13.63
N GLU A 189 7.68 10.67 -12.94
CA GLU A 189 7.75 10.66 -11.49
C GLU A 189 8.37 11.93 -10.92
N GLY A 190 7.84 12.41 -9.79
CA GLY A 190 8.29 13.62 -9.10
C GLY A 190 9.42 13.38 -8.10
N SER A 191 9.84 12.14 -7.86
CA SER A 191 10.93 11.75 -6.98
C SER A 191 12.21 11.40 -7.74
N VAL A 192 13.27 12.18 -7.49
CA VAL A 192 14.64 11.91 -7.99
C VAL A 192 15.07 10.49 -7.63
N TYR A 193 14.75 10.07 -6.40
CA TYR A 193 15.11 8.77 -5.87
C TYR A 193 14.46 7.62 -6.64
N ALA A 194 13.13 7.69 -6.84
CA ALA A 194 12.37 6.65 -7.52
C ALA A 194 12.85 6.47 -8.97
N VAL A 195 13.06 7.57 -9.68
CA VAL A 195 13.60 7.55 -11.06
C VAL A 195 15.00 6.98 -11.09
N ALA A 196 15.89 7.40 -10.19
CA ALA A 196 17.27 6.93 -10.13
C ALA A 196 17.34 5.41 -9.88
N LYS A 197 16.69 4.93 -8.82
CA LYS A 197 16.72 3.52 -8.43
C LYS A 197 16.10 2.64 -9.52
N THR A 198 14.98 3.07 -10.08
CA THR A 198 14.26 2.28 -11.10
C THR A 198 15.06 2.17 -12.40
N ASN A 199 15.74 3.23 -12.84
CA ASN A 199 16.66 3.14 -13.98
C ASN A 199 17.78 2.11 -13.76
N VAL A 200 18.39 2.09 -12.56
CA VAL A 200 19.44 1.10 -12.24
C VAL A 200 18.87 -0.33 -12.24
N ILE A 201 17.67 -0.53 -11.70
CA ILE A 201 17.00 -1.85 -11.70
C ILE A 201 16.70 -2.32 -13.14
N VAL A 202 16.18 -1.45 -14.00
CA VAL A 202 15.95 -1.76 -15.44
C VAL A 202 17.26 -2.18 -16.09
N GLU A 203 18.34 -1.44 -15.85
CA GLU A 203 19.64 -1.76 -16.42
C GLU A 203 20.22 -3.07 -15.86
N MET A 204 19.97 -3.40 -14.59
CA MET A 204 20.31 -4.73 -14.05
C MET A 204 19.54 -5.85 -14.75
N MET A 205 18.26 -5.65 -15.05
CA MET A 205 17.44 -6.61 -15.79
C MET A 205 17.97 -6.81 -17.22
N MET A 206 18.25 -5.71 -17.93
CA MET A 206 18.81 -5.73 -19.29
C MET A 206 20.22 -6.34 -19.33
N GLY A 207 21.04 -6.05 -18.30
CA GLY A 207 22.38 -6.61 -18.10
C GLY A 207 22.39 -8.06 -17.64
N LYS A 208 21.23 -8.73 -17.56
CA LYS A 208 21.07 -10.13 -17.14
C LYS A 208 21.65 -10.42 -15.76
N ALA A 209 21.55 -9.46 -14.83
CA ALA A 209 21.87 -9.70 -13.43
C ALA A 209 20.97 -10.83 -12.87
N PRO A 210 21.47 -11.66 -11.93
CA PRO A 210 20.65 -12.67 -11.27
C PRO A 210 19.39 -12.03 -10.66
N VAL A 211 18.24 -12.68 -10.83
CA VAL A 211 16.95 -12.19 -10.33
C VAL A 211 17.00 -11.94 -8.82
N ARG A 212 17.69 -12.80 -8.08
CA ARG A 212 17.96 -12.60 -6.65
C ARG A 212 18.68 -11.28 -6.35
N SER A 213 19.69 -10.90 -7.14
CA SER A 213 20.40 -9.62 -6.98
C SER A 213 19.48 -8.43 -7.26
N ILE A 214 18.58 -8.56 -8.24
CA ILE A 214 17.56 -7.55 -8.51
C ILE A 214 16.61 -7.40 -7.31
N ILE A 215 16.13 -8.52 -6.75
CA ILE A 215 15.30 -8.54 -5.53
C ILE A 215 16.04 -7.88 -4.36
N GLU A 216 17.33 -8.17 -4.17
CA GLU A 216 18.13 -7.56 -3.12
C GLU A 216 18.21 -6.03 -3.25
N VAL A 217 18.53 -5.50 -4.44
CA VAL A 217 18.58 -4.05 -4.71
C VAL A 217 17.21 -3.40 -4.52
N TRP A 218 16.16 -4.07 -4.97
CA TRP A 218 14.81 -3.52 -4.90
C TRP A 218 14.29 -3.49 -3.46
N PHE A 219 14.48 -4.57 -2.69
CA PHE A 219 13.70 -4.78 -1.48
C PHE A 219 14.48 -4.97 -0.18
N SER A 220 15.79 -5.19 -0.25
CA SER A 220 16.58 -5.55 0.93
C SER A 220 17.35 -4.37 1.50
N THR A 221 17.45 -4.32 2.83
CA THR A 221 18.39 -3.44 3.55
C THR A 221 19.84 -3.89 3.43
N VAL A 222 20.09 -5.12 2.97
CA VAL A 222 21.44 -5.67 2.80
C VAL A 222 21.58 -6.44 1.51
N TRP A 223 22.78 -6.38 0.93
CA TRP A 223 23.13 -7.02 -0.34
C TRP A 223 24.33 -7.94 -0.18
N THR A 224 24.43 -8.93 -1.04
CA THR A 224 25.68 -9.66 -1.25
C THR A 224 26.70 -8.78 -1.97
N ILE A 225 28.00 -9.11 -1.82
CA ILE A 225 29.06 -8.45 -2.61
C ILE A 225 28.87 -8.65 -4.12
N GLU A 226 28.29 -9.78 -4.52
CA GLU A 226 27.95 -10.04 -5.92
C GLU A 226 26.89 -9.04 -6.41
N THR A 227 25.78 -8.89 -5.68
CA THR A 227 24.75 -7.89 -5.98
C THR A 227 25.32 -6.47 -6.07
N LEU A 228 26.24 -6.10 -5.17
CA LEU A 228 26.89 -4.80 -5.19
C LEU A 228 27.64 -4.54 -6.53
N LYS A 229 28.28 -5.56 -7.11
CA LYS A 229 28.98 -5.46 -8.40
C LYS A 229 28.03 -5.31 -9.58
N TYR A 230 26.93 -6.07 -9.59
CA TYR A 230 25.88 -5.92 -10.61
C TYR A 230 25.24 -4.54 -10.55
N PHE A 231 24.95 -4.05 -9.34
CA PHE A 231 24.45 -2.69 -9.11
C PHE A 231 25.44 -1.64 -9.63
N GLU A 232 26.73 -1.74 -9.29
CA GLU A 232 27.76 -0.79 -9.75
C GLU A 232 27.86 -0.74 -11.28
N THR A 233 27.83 -1.91 -11.93
CA THR A 233 27.88 -2.02 -13.39
C THR A 233 26.67 -1.34 -14.03
N ALA A 234 25.47 -1.67 -13.55
CA ALA A 234 24.23 -1.07 -14.05
C ALA A 234 24.18 0.45 -13.81
N ALA A 235 24.58 0.92 -12.63
CA ALA A 235 24.62 2.34 -12.32
C ALA A 235 25.59 3.11 -13.24
N LYS A 236 26.76 2.54 -13.55
CA LYS A 236 27.72 3.14 -14.51
C LYS A 236 27.17 3.19 -15.94
N ASN A 237 26.41 2.18 -16.36
CA ASN A 237 25.75 2.15 -17.67
C ASN A 237 24.65 3.21 -17.76
N VAL A 238 23.81 3.34 -16.73
CA VAL A 238 22.77 4.38 -16.66
C VAL A 238 23.40 5.78 -16.75
N LEU A 239 24.55 6.01 -16.11
CA LEU A 239 25.27 7.27 -16.22
C LEU A 239 25.76 7.60 -17.65
N GLN A 240 25.72 6.67 -18.61
CA GLN A 240 26.02 6.95 -20.01
C GLN A 240 24.83 7.52 -20.80
N PHE A 241 23.62 7.57 -20.21
CA PHE A 241 22.44 8.14 -20.86
C PHE A 241 22.64 9.63 -21.15
N GLU A 242 21.92 10.16 -22.14
CA GLU A 242 21.98 11.58 -22.52
C GLU A 242 21.47 12.48 -21.38
N ASN A 243 21.74 13.79 -21.44
CA ASN A 243 21.17 14.74 -20.50
C ASN A 243 19.77 15.15 -20.94
N ALA A 244 18.80 15.07 -20.04
CA ALA A 244 17.48 15.64 -20.26
C ALA A 244 17.56 17.18 -20.26
N PRO A 245 16.66 17.88 -20.98
CA PRO A 245 16.56 19.33 -20.89
C PRO A 245 16.15 19.79 -19.48
N ASN A 246 16.68 20.93 -19.02
CA ASN A 246 16.37 21.48 -17.70
C ASN A 246 15.03 22.24 -17.67
N ASP A 247 14.69 22.95 -18.75
CA ASP A 247 13.57 23.91 -18.78
C ASP A 247 12.44 23.48 -19.75
N LYS A 248 12.47 22.23 -20.22
CA LYS A 248 11.49 21.71 -21.19
C LYS A 248 11.10 20.28 -20.82
N PRO A 249 9.91 19.82 -21.23
CA PRO A 249 9.54 18.42 -21.09
C PRO A 249 10.61 17.49 -21.70
N PRO A 250 10.95 16.36 -21.04
CA PRO A 250 11.89 15.39 -21.58
C PRO A 250 11.33 14.71 -22.82
N ASN A 251 12.20 14.18 -23.68
CA ASN A 251 11.73 13.37 -24.79
C ASN A 251 11.19 12.03 -24.25
N PRO A 252 9.90 11.71 -24.48
CA PRO A 252 9.25 10.58 -23.84
C PRO A 252 9.87 9.22 -24.21
N THR A 253 10.52 9.11 -25.37
CA THR A 253 11.08 7.87 -25.91
C THR A 253 12.60 7.94 -26.10
N LYS A 254 13.29 8.72 -25.25
CA LYS A 254 14.75 8.70 -25.19
C LYS A 254 15.22 8.35 -23.78
N LYS A 255 16.36 7.66 -23.73
CA LYS A 255 17.07 7.39 -22.47
C LYS A 255 17.88 8.63 -22.10
N GLU A 256 17.27 9.48 -21.30
CA GLU A 256 17.83 10.75 -20.82
C GLU A 256 17.77 10.79 -19.28
N LEU A 257 18.71 11.52 -18.66
CA LEU A 257 18.72 11.74 -17.22
C LEU A 257 18.68 13.23 -16.90
N HIS A 258 17.77 13.59 -16.00
CA HIS A 258 17.80 14.89 -15.35
C HIS A 258 19.06 15.04 -14.49
N PRO A 259 19.69 16.23 -14.38
CA PRO A 259 20.92 16.43 -13.61
C PRO A 259 20.85 15.97 -12.15
N GLU A 260 19.70 16.15 -11.49
CA GLU A 260 19.51 15.70 -10.11
C GLU A 260 19.53 14.17 -9.99
N VAL A 261 18.89 13.46 -10.92
CA VAL A 261 18.90 11.99 -10.99
C VAL A 261 20.33 11.49 -11.23
N ARG A 262 21.04 12.12 -12.18
CA ARG A 262 22.43 11.80 -12.47
C ARG A 262 23.34 12.02 -11.25
N SER A 263 23.13 13.09 -10.51
CA SER A 263 23.88 13.41 -9.28
C SER A 263 23.73 12.31 -8.24
N LEU A 264 22.50 11.85 -7.99
CA LEU A 264 22.22 10.78 -7.04
C LEU A 264 22.87 9.45 -7.45
N ILE A 265 22.75 9.05 -8.72
CA ILE A 265 23.37 7.81 -9.22
C ILE A 265 24.91 7.89 -9.13
N SER A 266 25.48 9.06 -9.43
CA SER A 266 26.92 9.29 -9.29
C SER A 266 27.39 9.14 -7.84
N HIS A 267 26.62 9.66 -6.89
CA HIS A 267 26.87 9.50 -5.45
C HIS A 267 26.81 8.02 -5.02
N TRP A 268 25.83 7.25 -5.53
CA TRP A 268 25.77 5.82 -5.28
C TRP A 268 26.98 5.07 -5.83
N CYS A 269 27.41 5.36 -7.06
CA CYS A 269 28.62 4.77 -7.66
C CYS A 269 29.86 5.02 -6.79
N GLN A 270 30.03 6.23 -6.25
CA GLN A 270 31.13 6.54 -5.34
C GLN A 270 31.04 5.73 -4.02
N SER A 271 29.83 5.58 -3.49
CA SER A 271 29.54 4.86 -2.25
C SER A 271 29.84 3.36 -2.32
N VAL A 272 29.87 2.75 -3.52
CA VAL A 272 30.21 1.33 -3.71
C VAL A 272 31.61 0.98 -3.19
N SER A 273 32.54 1.95 -3.19
CA SER A 273 33.93 1.75 -2.73
C SER A 273 34.06 1.49 -1.21
N SER A 274 33.05 1.89 -0.42
CA SER A 274 33.10 1.84 1.05
C SER A 274 31.72 1.54 1.66
N PRO A 275 31.12 0.38 1.32
CA PRO A 275 29.77 0.08 1.75
C PRO A 275 29.74 -0.21 3.27
N LYS A 276 28.69 0.25 3.95
CA LYS A 276 28.51 0.00 5.39
C LYS A 276 28.23 -1.50 5.64
N SER A 277 28.46 -1.97 6.86
CA SER A 277 28.25 -3.38 7.21
C SER A 277 26.76 -3.74 7.36
N ARG A 278 26.41 -5.03 7.31
CA ARG A 278 25.08 -5.54 7.69
C ARG A 278 24.63 -5.07 9.08
N LYS A 279 25.53 -5.00 10.05
CA LYS A 279 25.18 -4.49 11.38
C LYS A 279 24.73 -3.03 11.31
N ASN A 280 25.46 -2.20 10.57
CA ASN A 280 25.07 -0.80 10.37
C ASN A 280 23.72 -0.68 9.65
N ALA A 281 23.43 -1.54 8.66
CA ALA A 281 22.12 -1.58 8.01
C ALA A 281 21.00 -1.87 9.01
N HIS A 282 21.18 -2.86 9.88
CA HIS A 282 20.19 -3.17 10.92
C HIS A 282 20.02 -2.04 11.94
N ASP A 283 21.11 -1.36 12.32
CA ASP A 283 21.05 -0.23 13.27
C ASP A 283 20.33 0.98 12.63
N LEU A 284 20.60 1.27 11.37
CA LEU A 284 19.91 2.32 10.59
C LEU A 284 18.44 1.97 10.39
N TRP A 285 18.14 0.74 9.97
CA TRP A 285 16.78 0.23 9.83
C TRP A 285 16.02 0.33 11.16
N ALA A 286 16.60 -0.12 12.27
CA ALA A 286 15.96 -0.03 13.57
C ALA A 286 15.63 1.42 13.99
N SER A 287 16.39 2.41 13.50
CA SER A 287 16.13 3.83 13.74
C SER A 287 14.93 4.38 12.96
N THR A 288 14.51 3.69 11.89
CA THR A 288 13.30 4.05 11.14
C THR A 288 12.03 3.45 11.74
N PHE A 289 12.07 2.68 12.83
CA PHE A 289 10.80 2.18 13.43
C PHE A 289 10.17 3.23 14.33
N ASP A 290 8.88 3.50 14.13
CA ASP A 290 8.08 4.01 15.23
C ASP A 290 7.63 2.83 16.11
N ARG A 291 7.76 2.98 17.42
CA ARG A 291 7.56 1.92 18.43
C ARG A 291 6.09 1.47 18.56
N ALA A 292 5.22 1.97 17.68
CA ALA A 292 3.80 1.67 17.55
C ALA A 292 3.43 1.07 16.18
N ASP A 293 4.41 0.65 15.36
CA ASP A 293 4.16 0.28 13.97
C ASP A 293 3.14 -0.86 13.81
N SER A 294 2.02 -0.49 13.19
CA SER A 294 0.88 -1.35 12.91
C SER A 294 1.18 -2.52 11.95
N ILE A 295 2.38 -2.56 11.36
CA ILE A 295 2.86 -3.66 10.53
C ILE A 295 2.92 -4.97 11.31
N PHE A 296 3.36 -4.95 12.57
CA PHE A 296 3.56 -6.16 13.37
C PHE A 296 2.25 -6.92 13.64
N ALA A 297 1.10 -6.28 13.42
CA ALA A 297 -0.20 -6.94 13.42
C ALA A 297 -0.25 -8.13 12.46
N ILE A 298 0.53 -8.17 11.38
CA ILE A 298 0.57 -9.30 10.46
C ILE A 298 1.11 -10.58 11.13
N VAL A 299 2.07 -10.45 12.06
CA VAL A 299 2.78 -11.57 12.68
C VAL A 299 1.83 -12.51 13.42
N PRO A 300 1.05 -12.09 14.43
CA PRO A 300 0.16 -13.01 15.15
C PRO A 300 -0.98 -13.56 14.29
N ASN A 301 -1.23 -12.99 13.11
CA ASN A 301 -2.24 -13.48 12.18
C ASN A 301 -1.76 -14.67 11.33
N LEU A 302 -0.45 -14.91 11.21
CA LEU A 302 0.09 -16.07 10.51
C LEU A 302 -0.15 -17.35 11.32
N VAL A 303 -0.59 -18.42 10.65
CA VAL A 303 -0.93 -19.70 11.28
C VAL A 303 0.31 -20.41 11.84
N GLU A 304 1.40 -20.47 11.09
CA GLU A 304 2.55 -21.29 11.46
C GLU A 304 3.63 -20.51 12.21
N PRO A 305 4.25 -21.10 13.26
CA PRO A 305 5.37 -20.48 13.98
C PRO A 305 6.53 -20.09 13.07
N ARG A 306 6.85 -20.90 12.04
CA ARG A 306 7.96 -20.63 11.13
C ARG A 306 7.78 -19.31 10.37
N ASP A 307 6.55 -19.05 9.91
CA ASP A 307 6.21 -17.84 9.16
C ASP A 307 6.21 -16.63 10.09
N ARG A 308 5.67 -16.77 11.31
CA ARG A 308 5.73 -15.71 12.33
C ARG A 308 7.14 -15.25 12.61
N VAL A 309 8.05 -16.20 12.80
CA VAL A 309 9.46 -15.92 13.09
C VAL A 309 10.15 -15.25 11.89
N GLN A 310 9.93 -15.76 10.69
CA GLN A 310 10.50 -15.18 9.47
C GLN A 310 10.00 -13.76 9.20
N VAL A 311 8.68 -13.54 9.24
CA VAL A 311 8.08 -12.23 9.01
C VAL A 311 8.45 -11.23 10.10
N ALA A 312 8.47 -11.66 11.37
CA ALA A 312 8.96 -10.81 12.45
C ALA A 312 10.41 -10.37 12.21
N ARG A 313 11.28 -11.29 11.78
CA ARG A 313 12.67 -10.96 11.44
C ARG A 313 12.75 -9.98 10.29
N HIS A 314 12.03 -10.23 9.19
CA HIS A 314 12.00 -9.33 8.05
C HIS A 314 11.58 -7.92 8.45
N ILE A 315 10.51 -7.78 9.24
CA ILE A 315 10.08 -6.47 9.76
C ILE A 315 11.20 -5.84 10.59
N LEU A 316 11.86 -6.60 11.48
CA LEU A 316 12.89 -6.09 12.39
C LEU A 316 14.22 -5.72 11.72
N THR A 317 14.53 -6.26 10.54
CA THR A 317 15.85 -6.07 9.89
C THR A 317 15.77 -5.48 8.48
N GLY A 318 14.60 -5.53 7.83
CA GLY A 318 14.37 -5.13 6.44
C GLY A 318 15.10 -6.03 5.43
N GLU A 319 15.67 -7.14 5.89
CA GLU A 319 16.44 -8.06 5.08
C GLU A 319 15.52 -9.00 4.32
N PHE A 320 15.73 -9.14 3.00
CA PHE A 320 14.99 -10.07 2.15
C PHE A 320 15.76 -10.35 0.85
N PRO A 321 15.93 -11.61 0.40
CA PRO A 321 15.54 -12.87 1.02
C PRO A 321 16.60 -13.43 1.99
N LEU A 322 17.67 -12.69 2.26
CA LEU A 322 18.94 -13.19 2.84
C LEU A 322 18.89 -13.60 4.33
N MET A 323 17.74 -13.52 4.98
CA MET A 323 17.60 -13.61 6.44
C MET A 323 18.18 -14.89 7.08
N ASN A 324 18.20 -15.99 6.33
CA ASN A 324 18.71 -17.29 6.78
C ASN A 324 20.09 -17.66 6.20
N ASP A 325 20.69 -16.78 5.40
CA ASP A 325 21.99 -17.05 4.79
C ASP A 325 23.09 -17.10 5.84
N GLN A 326 23.77 -18.25 5.91
CA GLN A 326 24.85 -18.51 6.85
C GLN A 326 26.14 -17.73 6.50
N GLN A 327 26.22 -17.12 5.31
CA GLN A 327 27.35 -16.29 4.88
C GLN A 327 27.29 -14.86 5.44
N SER A 328 27.04 -14.72 6.74
CA SER A 328 26.84 -13.42 7.40
C SER A 328 28.02 -12.45 7.30
N LYS A 329 29.19 -12.90 6.83
CA LYS A 329 30.43 -12.10 6.73
C LYS A 329 30.57 -11.31 5.42
N ASN A 330 29.73 -11.56 4.41
CA ASN A 330 29.86 -10.95 3.08
C ASN A 330 28.63 -10.12 2.68
N LEU A 331 27.87 -9.62 3.66
CA LEU A 331 26.71 -8.78 3.43
C LEU A 331 27.01 -7.32 3.75
N VAL A 332 26.64 -6.45 2.84
CA VAL A 332 26.81 -5.00 2.94
C VAL A 332 25.46 -4.31 3.04
N ALA A 333 25.42 -3.12 3.61
CA ALA A 333 24.23 -2.29 3.65
C ALA A 333 23.82 -1.86 2.23
N SER A 334 22.52 -1.79 2.00
CA SER A 334 21.95 -1.26 0.78
C SER A 334 22.41 0.18 0.54
N ILE A 335 23.08 0.40 -0.60
CA ILE A 335 23.54 1.73 -1.00
C ILE A 335 22.33 2.62 -1.24
N THR A 336 21.32 2.13 -1.96
CA THR A 336 20.15 2.94 -2.28
C THR A 336 19.29 3.25 -1.06
N MET A 337 19.24 2.41 -0.01
CA MET A 337 18.42 2.74 1.16
C MET A 337 19.10 3.70 2.13
N PHE A 338 20.44 3.71 2.21
CA PHE A 338 21.17 4.35 3.31
C PHE A 338 22.23 5.38 2.91
N ASN A 339 22.54 5.52 1.61
CA ASN A 339 23.50 6.47 1.09
C ASN A 339 22.83 7.39 0.07
N CYS A 340 21.97 8.29 0.53
CA CYS A 340 21.37 9.34 -0.29
C CYS A 340 22.24 10.61 -0.22
N ASN A 341 22.26 11.41 -1.29
CA ASN A 341 22.99 12.69 -1.35
C ASN A 341 22.29 13.79 -0.53
N ASP A 342 22.93 14.95 -0.40
CA ASP A 342 22.41 16.09 0.38
C ASP A 342 21.01 16.50 -0.12
N GLY A 343 20.03 16.48 0.77
CA GLY A 343 18.64 16.87 0.49
C GLY A 343 17.64 15.72 0.43
N ILE A 344 18.10 14.46 0.27
CA ILE A 344 17.24 13.27 0.30
C ILE A 344 17.48 12.51 1.59
N SER A 345 16.46 12.44 2.46
CA SER A 345 16.56 11.63 3.68
C SER A 345 16.46 10.14 3.32
N PRO A 346 17.38 9.31 3.83
CA PRO A 346 17.31 7.87 3.65
C PRO A 346 16.05 7.32 4.32
N HIS A 347 15.37 6.41 3.61
CA HIS A 347 14.25 5.53 4.01
C HIS A 347 13.26 6.02 5.09
N SER A 348 11.95 5.99 4.78
CA SER A 348 10.90 6.38 5.73
C SER A 348 10.56 5.28 6.75
N THR A 349 9.87 5.65 7.83
CA THR A 349 9.49 4.74 8.92
C THR A 349 8.37 3.74 8.60
N SER A 350 7.95 3.62 7.33
CA SER A 350 6.67 2.98 6.98
C SER A 350 6.70 2.10 5.73
N GLU A 351 7.88 1.80 5.19
CA GLU A 351 8.04 1.04 3.97
C GLU A 351 8.27 -0.46 4.27
N PHE A 352 7.23 -1.26 4.02
CA PHE A 352 7.31 -2.71 4.13
C PHE A 352 6.81 -3.35 2.83
N MET A 353 7.63 -4.21 2.23
CA MET A 353 7.31 -4.95 1.01
C MET A 353 5.96 -5.67 1.13
N LEU A 354 5.60 -6.12 2.33
CA LEU A 354 4.34 -6.80 2.61
C LEU A 354 3.09 -5.98 2.20
N HIS A 355 3.20 -4.67 1.99
CA HIS A 355 2.07 -3.86 1.48
C HIS A 355 1.90 -3.85 -0.02
N MET A 356 3.00 -4.00 -0.77
CA MET A 356 2.97 -4.04 -2.23
C MET A 356 2.68 -5.43 -2.78
N MET A 357 2.83 -6.46 -1.96
CA MET A 357 2.62 -7.84 -2.40
C MET A 357 1.13 -8.10 -2.69
N PRO A 358 0.78 -8.58 -3.90
CA PRO A 358 -0.60 -8.90 -4.27
C PRO A 358 -1.02 -10.23 -3.65
N MET A 359 -1.42 -10.20 -2.37
CA MET A 359 -1.74 -11.42 -1.61
C MET A 359 -2.82 -12.28 -2.28
N ASN A 360 -3.80 -11.66 -2.94
CA ASN A 360 -4.83 -12.36 -3.71
C ASN A 360 -4.27 -13.18 -4.89
N ALA A 361 -3.11 -12.81 -5.45
CA ALA A 361 -2.45 -13.56 -6.51
C ALA A 361 -1.46 -14.59 -5.94
N ILE A 362 -0.87 -14.32 -4.78
CA ILE A 362 0.17 -15.14 -4.17
C ILE A 362 -0.43 -16.31 -3.39
N LEU A 363 -1.34 -16.04 -2.46
CA LEU A 363 -1.81 -17.02 -1.48
C LEU A 363 -2.46 -18.24 -2.15
N PRO A 364 -3.29 -18.12 -3.21
CA PRO A 364 -3.89 -19.29 -3.86
C PRO A 364 -2.89 -20.19 -4.63
N LYS A 365 -1.70 -19.69 -4.96
CA LYS A 365 -0.72 -20.40 -5.82
C LYS A 365 0.14 -21.40 -5.04
N TYR A 366 0.36 -21.16 -3.74
CA TYR A 366 1.31 -21.94 -2.93
C TYR A 366 0.60 -22.66 -1.79
N GLN A 367 1.04 -23.87 -1.44
CA GLN A 367 0.53 -24.61 -0.30
C GLN A 367 1.35 -24.28 0.94
N ARG A 368 0.70 -23.78 2.00
CA ARG A 368 1.35 -23.32 3.22
C ARG A 368 2.20 -24.41 3.86
N GLU A 369 1.80 -25.67 3.79
CA GLU A 369 2.51 -26.81 4.36
C GLU A 369 3.92 -26.98 3.74
N ASN A 370 4.05 -26.66 2.45
CA ASN A 370 5.25 -26.91 1.65
C ASN A 370 6.11 -25.67 1.43
N THR A 371 5.49 -24.48 1.39
CA THR A 371 6.16 -23.22 1.07
C THR A 371 5.91 -22.24 2.20
N SER A 372 6.98 -21.76 2.86
CA SER A 372 6.82 -20.72 3.89
C SER A 372 6.25 -19.44 3.29
N PHE A 373 5.63 -18.59 4.11
CA PHE A 373 4.99 -17.37 3.63
C PHE A 373 5.98 -16.45 2.90
N LEU A 374 7.19 -16.25 3.43
CA LEU A 374 8.19 -15.42 2.74
C LEU A 374 8.75 -16.09 1.48
N ASP A 375 8.84 -17.41 1.44
CA ASP A 375 9.23 -18.13 0.21
C ASP A 375 8.15 -17.97 -0.87
N ALA A 376 6.87 -17.95 -0.50
CA ALA A 376 5.77 -17.69 -1.44
C ALA A 376 5.88 -16.28 -2.06
N LEU A 377 6.24 -15.27 -1.25
CA LEU A 377 6.54 -13.92 -1.75
C LEU A 377 7.77 -13.91 -2.66
N TYR A 378 8.84 -14.60 -2.27
CA TYR A 378 10.07 -14.70 -3.05
C TYR A 378 9.80 -15.36 -4.41
N ASN A 379 9.13 -16.50 -4.44
CA ASN A 379 8.81 -17.22 -5.67
C ASN A 379 7.93 -16.37 -6.60
N PHE A 380 6.97 -15.61 -6.06
CA PHE A 380 6.20 -14.65 -6.85
C PHE A 380 7.09 -13.57 -7.48
N LEU A 381 7.96 -12.95 -6.69
CA LEU A 381 8.90 -11.94 -7.17
C LEU A 381 9.86 -12.50 -8.21
N GLU A 382 10.39 -13.71 -7.98
CA GLU A 382 11.30 -14.39 -8.87
C GLU A 382 10.64 -14.65 -10.24
N ASP A 383 9.45 -15.23 -10.25
CA ASP A 383 8.67 -15.45 -11.48
C ASP A 383 8.35 -14.13 -12.21
N ALA A 384 7.87 -13.14 -11.46
CA ALA A 384 7.43 -11.87 -12.01
C ALA A 384 8.59 -11.05 -12.60
N ILE A 385 9.73 -11.00 -11.89
CA ILE A 385 10.94 -10.31 -12.36
C ILE A 385 11.55 -11.07 -13.54
N THR A 386 11.61 -12.40 -13.48
CA THR A 386 12.08 -13.22 -14.62
C THR A 386 11.28 -12.90 -15.87
N LYS A 387 9.95 -12.84 -15.76
CA LYS A 387 9.06 -12.45 -16.86
C LYS A 387 9.34 -11.04 -17.39
N VAL A 388 9.62 -10.06 -16.53
CA VAL A 388 9.99 -8.71 -17.00
C VAL A 388 11.37 -8.73 -17.68
N CYS A 389 12.34 -9.47 -17.15
CA CYS A 389 13.65 -9.64 -17.79
C CYS A 389 13.53 -10.25 -19.20
N THR A 390 12.61 -11.20 -19.42
CA THR A 390 12.40 -11.77 -20.76
C THR A 390 11.76 -10.77 -21.73
N TRP A 391 10.93 -9.84 -21.26
CA TRP A 391 10.39 -8.78 -22.11
C TRP A 391 11.45 -7.77 -22.57
N LEU A 392 12.48 -7.56 -21.75
CA LEU A 392 13.55 -6.58 -21.99
C LEU A 392 14.76 -7.15 -22.75
N SER A 393 14.83 -8.47 -22.98
CA SER A 393 16.03 -9.14 -23.51
C SER A 393 15.86 -9.59 -24.97
N PRO A 394 16.90 -9.49 -25.82
CA PRO A 394 16.92 -10.08 -27.17
C PRO A 394 16.71 -11.62 -27.16
N PRO A 395 16.25 -12.24 -28.26
CA PRO A 395 16.24 -11.74 -29.65
C PRO A 395 14.98 -10.97 -30.08
N ILE A 396 13.92 -10.95 -29.27
CA ILE A 396 12.72 -10.17 -29.53
C ILE A 396 12.45 -9.34 -28.29
N GLU A 397 12.84 -8.07 -28.32
CA GLU A 397 12.46 -7.12 -27.28
C GLU A 397 10.95 -6.88 -27.37
N MET A 398 10.22 -7.28 -26.34
CA MET A 398 8.77 -7.07 -26.26
C MET A 398 8.44 -5.74 -25.59
N MET A 399 9.40 -5.14 -24.88
CA MET A 399 9.20 -3.91 -24.12
C MET A 399 10.45 -3.02 -24.10
N GLU A 400 10.22 -1.73 -24.28
CA GLU A 400 11.16 -0.65 -24.03
C GLU A 400 10.68 0.15 -22.81
N ILE A 401 11.58 0.54 -21.91
CA ILE A 401 11.26 1.31 -20.70
C ILE A 401 11.98 2.66 -20.71
N TYR A 402 11.22 3.73 -20.50
CA TYR A 402 11.69 5.12 -20.43
C TYR A 402 11.17 5.77 -19.15
N LEU A 403 12.05 6.34 -18.33
CA LEU A 403 11.71 6.83 -16.99
C LEU A 403 12.21 8.25 -16.79
N HIS A 404 11.30 9.17 -16.50
CA HIS A 404 11.55 10.60 -16.51
C HIS A 404 11.25 11.23 -15.14
N PHE A 405 12.18 12.06 -14.67
CA PHE A 405 11.95 12.93 -13.51
C PHE A 405 11.19 14.17 -13.97
N GLN A 406 9.87 14.14 -13.79
CA GLN A 406 8.95 15.18 -14.23
C GLN A 406 7.60 14.99 -13.54
N MET A 407 7.10 16.06 -12.89
CA MET A 407 5.73 16.09 -12.36
C MET A 407 4.74 16.38 -13.49
N VAL A 408 3.58 15.71 -13.46
CA VAL A 408 2.49 15.90 -14.41
C VAL A 408 1.40 16.72 -13.73
N THR A 409 1.37 18.01 -14.04
CA THR A 409 0.48 18.99 -13.44
C THR A 409 -0.34 19.71 -14.51
N SER A 410 -1.43 20.36 -14.11
CA SER A 410 -2.37 21.00 -15.04
C SER A 410 -1.83 22.28 -15.72
N ASP A 411 -0.76 22.86 -15.18
CA ASP A 411 -0.13 24.09 -15.65
C ASP A 411 0.95 23.86 -16.72
N ASP A 412 1.49 22.64 -16.87
CA ASP A 412 2.46 22.31 -17.92
C ASP A 412 1.78 21.82 -19.21
N SER A 413 1.20 22.76 -19.94
CA SER A 413 0.55 22.44 -21.24
C SER A 413 1.50 21.80 -22.26
N GLY A 414 2.81 22.09 -22.19
CA GLY A 414 3.80 21.50 -23.09
C GLY A 414 3.97 20.00 -22.84
N LEU A 415 4.13 19.61 -21.58
CA LEU A 415 4.19 18.22 -21.17
C LEU A 415 2.88 17.48 -21.45
N LEU A 416 1.73 18.06 -21.11
CA LEU A 416 0.43 17.42 -21.34
C LEU A 416 0.20 17.13 -22.83
N ASN A 417 0.56 18.08 -23.70
CA ASN A 417 0.51 17.88 -25.15
C ASN A 417 1.48 16.80 -25.64
N SER A 418 2.71 16.77 -25.09
CA SER A 418 3.69 15.72 -25.41
C SER A 418 3.16 14.32 -25.03
N ILE A 419 2.58 14.17 -23.83
CA ILE A 419 1.97 12.91 -23.39
C ILE A 419 0.78 12.55 -24.27
N LYS A 420 -0.07 13.52 -24.62
CA LYS A 420 -1.23 13.28 -25.50
C LYS A 420 -0.82 12.76 -26.88
N GLN A 421 0.28 13.27 -27.43
CA GLN A 421 0.82 12.83 -28.73
C GLN A 421 1.29 11.38 -28.72
N LEU A 422 1.58 10.80 -27.55
CA LEU A 422 1.91 9.37 -27.44
C LEU A 422 0.73 8.45 -27.77
N ASN A 423 -0.50 8.97 -27.70
CA ASN A 423 -1.74 8.23 -27.89
C ASN A 423 -1.73 6.90 -27.09
N ALA A 424 -1.43 7.02 -25.79
CA ALA A 424 -1.24 5.87 -24.93
C ALA A 424 -2.49 4.97 -24.89
N SER A 425 -2.29 3.65 -25.04
CA SER A 425 -3.35 2.67 -24.86
C SER A 425 -3.82 2.65 -23.43
N THR A 426 -2.89 2.81 -22.48
CA THR A 426 -3.16 2.78 -21.05
C THR A 426 -2.40 3.87 -20.33
N MET A 427 -3.03 4.50 -19.34
CA MET A 427 -2.39 5.42 -18.39
C MET A 427 -2.67 4.99 -16.95
N SER A 428 -1.61 4.69 -16.19
CA SER A 428 -1.67 4.40 -14.76
C SER A 428 -1.38 5.65 -13.93
N TRP A 429 -2.17 5.92 -12.90
CA TRP A 429 -2.12 7.16 -12.11
C TRP A 429 -1.80 6.96 -10.62
N SER A 430 -1.24 5.81 -10.23
CA SER A 430 -0.93 5.47 -8.83
C SER A 430 -2.03 5.97 -7.87
N ASN A 431 -1.69 6.69 -6.80
CA ASN A 431 -2.65 7.35 -5.89
C ASN A 431 -2.82 8.86 -6.14
N ILE A 432 -2.48 9.36 -7.33
CA ILE A 432 -2.49 10.80 -7.65
C ILE A 432 -3.90 11.40 -7.48
N CYS A 433 -4.96 10.64 -7.76
CA CYS A 433 -6.34 11.11 -7.61
C CYS A 433 -6.67 11.62 -6.20
N ASP A 434 -5.98 11.14 -5.15
CA ASP A 434 -6.22 11.54 -3.75
C ASP A 434 -5.82 12.98 -3.41
N TYR A 435 -5.12 13.63 -4.31
CA TYR A 435 -4.51 14.95 -4.09
C TYR A 435 -5.22 16.08 -4.84
N PHE A 436 -6.19 15.73 -5.68
CA PHE A 436 -6.95 16.67 -6.48
C PHE A 436 -8.44 16.61 -6.11
N PRO A 437 -9.15 17.74 -6.18
CA PRO A 437 -10.59 17.69 -6.36
C PRO A 437 -10.93 16.87 -7.62
N ALA A 438 -11.97 16.03 -7.56
CA ALA A 438 -12.30 15.11 -8.66
C ALA A 438 -12.45 15.81 -10.02
N CYS A 439 -13.06 17.00 -10.05
CA CYS A 439 -13.22 17.80 -11.26
C CYS A 439 -11.87 18.19 -11.89
N ASP A 440 -10.92 18.64 -11.08
CA ASP A 440 -9.61 19.09 -11.55
C ASP A 440 -8.73 17.92 -11.98
N PHE A 441 -8.84 16.79 -11.28
CA PHE A 441 -8.20 15.55 -11.71
C PHE A 441 -8.71 15.11 -13.08
N HIS A 442 -10.02 15.14 -13.31
CA HIS A 442 -10.61 14.80 -14.60
C HIS A 442 -10.16 15.76 -15.73
N LYS A 443 -9.96 17.06 -15.43
CA LYS A 443 -9.37 18.00 -16.42
C LYS A 443 -7.93 17.63 -16.76
N LEU A 444 -7.11 17.32 -15.75
CA LEU A 444 -5.71 16.91 -15.94
C LEU A 444 -5.60 15.68 -16.84
N ILE A 445 -6.34 14.62 -16.52
CA ILE A 445 -6.24 13.38 -17.29
C ILE A 445 -6.76 13.56 -18.72
N LYS A 446 -7.88 14.27 -18.93
CA LYS A 446 -8.38 14.58 -20.29
C LYS A 446 -7.38 15.37 -21.14
N ALA A 447 -6.59 16.26 -20.52
CA ALA A 447 -5.61 17.07 -21.24
C ALA A 447 -4.46 16.24 -21.83
N CYS A 448 -4.16 15.06 -21.27
CA CYS A 448 -3.07 14.19 -21.72
C CYS A 448 -3.52 12.84 -22.30
N SER A 449 -4.83 12.57 -22.33
CA SER A 449 -5.39 11.30 -22.83
C SER A 449 -5.61 11.30 -24.34
N GLY A 450 -5.43 10.13 -24.96
CA GLY A 450 -5.93 9.83 -26.30
C GLY A 450 -7.42 9.47 -26.30
N SER A 451 -7.98 9.24 -27.50
CA SER A 451 -9.40 8.92 -27.68
C SER A 451 -9.80 7.54 -27.14
N ASN A 452 -8.86 6.60 -27.05
CA ASN A 452 -9.13 5.23 -26.60
C ASN A 452 -8.33 4.84 -25.35
N THR A 453 -7.74 5.81 -24.67
CA THR A 453 -6.92 5.58 -23.49
C THR A 453 -7.73 4.98 -22.35
N VAL A 454 -7.28 3.83 -21.84
CA VAL A 454 -7.79 3.23 -20.61
C VAL A 454 -7.02 3.82 -19.43
N HIS A 455 -7.74 4.37 -18.46
CA HIS A 455 -7.18 4.89 -17.23
C HIS A 455 -7.24 3.81 -16.15
N VAL A 456 -6.16 3.65 -15.40
CA VAL A 456 -6.09 2.81 -14.21
C VAL A 456 -5.52 3.64 -13.07
N MET A 457 -6.11 3.55 -11.89
CA MET A 457 -5.64 4.27 -10.71
C MET A 457 -6.04 3.54 -9.43
N SER A 458 -5.43 3.97 -8.33
CA SER A 458 -5.80 3.56 -7.00
C SER A 458 -6.14 4.80 -6.17
N SER A 459 -7.05 4.68 -5.22
CA SER A 459 -7.25 5.66 -4.16
C SER A 459 -7.02 4.98 -2.81
N MET A 460 -6.24 5.63 -1.96
CA MET A 460 -6.02 5.22 -0.57
C MET A 460 -6.77 6.10 0.42
N ASN A 461 -7.25 7.27 -0.03
CA ASN A 461 -7.79 8.29 0.85
C ASN A 461 -9.24 8.67 0.52
N TRP A 462 -9.89 8.02 -0.43
CA TRP A 462 -11.29 8.29 -0.77
C TRP A 462 -12.25 8.22 0.45
N VAL A 463 -12.00 7.30 1.40
CA VAL A 463 -12.81 7.21 2.62
C VAL A 463 -12.74 8.49 3.47
N THR A 464 -11.68 9.29 3.31
CA THR A 464 -11.50 10.57 4.01
C THR A 464 -12.45 11.66 3.51
N GLU A 465 -13.17 11.42 2.42
CA GLU A 465 -14.14 12.35 1.83
C GLU A 465 -15.59 11.93 2.08
N VAL A 466 -15.84 10.70 2.54
CA VAL A 466 -17.21 10.17 2.64
C VAL A 466 -17.64 9.97 4.09
N PHE A 467 -18.73 10.62 4.48
CA PHE A 467 -19.31 10.44 5.81
C PHE A 467 -19.91 9.04 5.97
N GLY A 468 -19.57 8.36 7.06
CA GLY A 468 -19.96 6.98 7.32
C GLY A 468 -18.95 5.94 6.84
N GLY A 469 -17.87 6.37 6.16
CA GLY A 469 -16.76 5.52 5.73
C GLY A 469 -15.82 5.11 6.87
N HIS A 470 -15.95 5.69 8.07
CA HIS A 470 -15.14 5.34 9.24
C HIS A 470 -16.00 5.14 10.48
N ILE A 471 -15.56 4.24 11.37
CA ILE A 471 -16.35 3.87 12.56
C ILE A 471 -16.62 5.04 13.51
N THR A 472 -15.76 6.05 13.52
CA THR A 472 -15.93 7.24 14.37
C THR A 472 -16.95 8.25 13.87
N ASP A 473 -17.48 8.05 12.66
CA ASP A 473 -18.56 8.88 12.11
C ASP A 473 -19.90 8.59 12.80
N TYR A 474 -19.99 7.49 13.55
CA TYR A 474 -21.18 7.04 14.26
C TYR A 474 -21.05 7.42 15.73
N ASP A 475 -21.97 8.21 16.30
CA ASP A 475 -21.84 8.67 17.69
C ASP A 475 -22.15 7.58 18.74
N ASP A 476 -22.97 6.59 18.39
CA ASP A 476 -23.39 5.53 19.31
C ASP A 476 -22.38 4.38 19.35
N SER A 477 -21.75 4.16 20.51
CA SER A 477 -20.78 3.09 20.73
C SER A 477 -21.34 1.69 20.46
N ARG A 478 -22.66 1.49 20.57
CA ARG A 478 -23.31 0.21 20.25
C ARG A 478 -23.39 -0.03 18.76
N VAL A 479 -23.61 1.03 17.98
CA VAL A 479 -23.56 0.97 16.52
C VAL A 479 -22.13 0.66 16.09
N ARG A 480 -21.13 1.32 16.69
CA ARG A 480 -19.70 1.00 16.48
C ARG A 480 -19.40 -0.47 16.77
N ARG A 481 -19.91 -1.01 17.89
CA ARG A 481 -19.72 -2.42 18.26
C ARG A 481 -20.39 -3.37 17.26
N LYS A 482 -21.60 -3.05 16.78
CA LYS A 482 -22.29 -3.83 15.74
C LYS A 482 -21.48 -3.85 14.44
N ILE A 483 -20.98 -2.70 13.99
CA ILE A 483 -20.12 -2.59 12.81
C ILE A 483 -18.89 -3.50 12.94
N LEU A 484 -18.21 -3.49 14.09
CA LEU A 484 -17.05 -4.35 14.32
C LEU A 484 -17.41 -5.84 14.26
N ILE A 485 -18.55 -6.25 14.81
CA ILE A 485 -19.03 -7.64 14.76
C ILE A 485 -19.33 -8.05 13.31
N ASP A 486 -20.06 -7.21 12.58
CA ASP A 486 -20.41 -7.47 11.18
C ASP A 486 -19.14 -7.55 10.29
N ALA A 487 -18.16 -6.69 10.56
CA ALA A 487 -16.88 -6.70 9.88
C ALA A 487 -16.09 -7.99 10.14
N ARG A 488 -16.00 -8.43 11.41
CA ARG A 488 -15.35 -9.71 11.76
C ARG A 488 -16.03 -10.89 11.09
N LYS A 489 -17.37 -10.91 11.07
CA LYS A 489 -18.15 -11.95 10.40
C LYS A 489 -17.87 -11.98 8.90
N MET A 490 -17.89 -10.81 8.24
CA MET A 490 -17.57 -10.69 6.82
C MET A 490 -16.19 -11.26 6.51
N ILE A 491 -15.17 -10.89 7.29
CA ILE A 491 -13.80 -11.35 7.06
C ILE A 491 -13.66 -12.86 7.31
N LEU A 492 -14.33 -13.40 8.34
CA LEU A 492 -14.36 -14.84 8.61
C LEU A 492 -14.96 -15.62 7.44
N GLU A 493 -16.03 -15.10 6.84
CA GLU A 493 -16.74 -15.74 5.72
C GLU A 493 -15.95 -15.64 4.39
N SER A 494 -15.33 -14.50 4.10
CA SER A 494 -14.59 -14.30 2.85
C SER A 494 -13.16 -14.85 2.89
N GLY A 495 -12.57 -14.95 4.07
CA GLY A 495 -11.17 -15.29 4.27
C GLY A 495 -10.67 -16.55 3.57
N PRO A 496 -11.32 -17.71 3.75
CA PRO A 496 -10.93 -18.95 3.09
C PRO A 496 -10.95 -18.90 1.56
N THR A 497 -11.69 -17.96 0.96
CA THR A 497 -11.69 -17.76 -0.51
C THR A 497 -10.48 -16.94 -0.96
N ILE A 498 -10.04 -15.97 -0.15
CA ILE A 498 -8.89 -15.10 -0.45
C ILE A 498 -7.57 -15.84 -0.20
N ASP A 499 -7.52 -16.66 0.84
CA ASP A 499 -6.36 -17.42 1.27
C ASP A 499 -6.74 -18.89 1.39
N SER A 500 -6.93 -19.54 0.25
CA SER A 500 -7.30 -20.96 0.17
C SER A 500 -6.25 -21.87 0.80
N SER A 501 -5.00 -21.40 0.89
CA SER A 501 -3.87 -22.12 1.46
C SER A 501 -3.74 -21.92 2.98
N GLY A 502 -4.49 -20.96 3.53
CA GLY A 502 -4.63 -20.70 4.95
C GLY A 502 -3.40 -20.09 5.61
N TYR A 503 -2.51 -19.39 4.91
CA TYR A 503 -1.37 -18.70 5.56
C TYR A 503 -1.80 -17.87 6.79
N PHE A 504 -3.01 -17.31 6.76
CA PHE A 504 -3.56 -16.43 7.77
C PHE A 504 -4.78 -17.00 8.49
N ARG A 505 -4.95 -16.54 9.73
CA ARG A 505 -6.12 -16.81 10.58
C ARG A 505 -7.22 -15.78 10.31
N TYR A 506 -8.42 -16.26 10.07
CA TYR A 506 -9.61 -15.41 9.85
C TYR A 506 -10.65 -15.52 10.98
N ASP A 507 -10.53 -16.55 11.82
CA ASP A 507 -11.30 -16.74 13.06
C ASP A 507 -11.00 -15.66 14.10
N GLN A 508 -9.75 -15.20 14.13
CA GLN A 508 -9.27 -14.24 15.11
C GLN A 508 -8.22 -13.31 14.51
N ILE A 509 -8.65 -12.12 14.11
CA ILE A 509 -7.78 -11.12 13.49
C ILE A 509 -7.25 -10.14 14.52
N PHE A 510 -5.94 -10.11 14.66
CA PHE A 510 -5.21 -9.16 15.48
C PHE A 510 -4.96 -7.88 14.67
N LYS A 511 -5.90 -6.96 14.75
CA LYS A 511 -5.79 -5.63 14.13
C LYS A 511 -6.52 -4.58 14.95
N HIS A 512 -6.16 -3.32 14.74
CA HIS A 512 -6.88 -2.21 15.36
C HIS A 512 -8.38 -2.27 14.97
N PRO A 513 -9.32 -2.14 15.93
CA PRO A 513 -10.75 -2.24 15.65
C PRO A 513 -11.26 -1.29 14.57
N HIS A 514 -10.69 -0.09 14.44
CA HIS A 514 -11.03 0.85 13.36
C HIS A 514 -10.76 0.23 11.99
N ASN A 515 -9.55 -0.29 11.77
CA ASN A 515 -9.15 -0.87 10.49
C ASN A 515 -10.03 -2.08 10.11
N ILE A 516 -10.36 -2.94 11.08
CA ILE A 516 -11.29 -4.06 10.84
C ILE A 516 -12.64 -3.53 10.37
N SER A 517 -13.16 -2.51 11.06
CA SER A 517 -14.45 -1.89 10.77
C SER A 517 -14.45 -1.17 9.41
N ASN A 518 -13.34 -0.54 9.04
CA ASN A 518 -13.21 0.21 7.79
C ASN A 518 -13.32 -0.71 6.56
N VAL A 519 -12.85 -1.97 6.61
CA VAL A 519 -13.10 -2.98 5.55
C VAL A 519 -14.59 -3.05 5.19
N PHE A 520 -15.42 -3.12 6.23
CA PHE A 520 -16.86 -3.27 6.10
C PHE A 520 -17.55 -1.97 5.68
N LEU A 521 -17.14 -0.85 6.28
CA LEU A 521 -17.71 0.46 5.99
C LEU A 521 -17.37 0.95 4.59
N ALA A 522 -16.14 0.73 4.13
CA ALA A 522 -15.72 1.00 2.76
C ALA A 522 -16.69 0.38 1.75
N ARG A 523 -17.05 -0.90 1.92
CA ARG A 523 -18.02 -1.57 1.04
C ARG A 523 -19.40 -0.89 1.01
N ARG A 524 -19.82 -0.25 2.10
CA ARG A 524 -21.11 0.44 2.19
C ARG A 524 -21.14 1.79 1.50
N VAL A 525 -20.00 2.49 1.42
CA VAL A 525 -19.95 3.87 0.93
C VAL A 525 -19.18 4.06 -0.38
N LYS A 526 -18.54 3.01 -0.91
CA LYS A 526 -17.75 3.08 -2.15
C LYS A 526 -18.56 3.61 -3.34
N ASP A 527 -19.83 3.20 -3.46
CA ASP A 527 -20.66 3.58 -4.60
C ASP A 527 -21.05 5.06 -4.54
N ASN A 528 -21.16 5.64 -3.33
CA ASN A 528 -21.35 7.08 -3.14
C ASN A 528 -20.13 7.87 -3.64
N TRP A 529 -18.93 7.43 -3.25
CA TRP A 529 -17.69 8.07 -3.69
C TRP A 529 -17.51 7.93 -5.21
N GLN A 530 -17.71 6.73 -5.77
CA GLN A 530 -17.64 6.48 -7.20
C GLN A 530 -18.59 7.40 -7.99
N SER A 531 -19.84 7.53 -7.52
CA SER A 531 -20.83 8.41 -8.14
C SER A 531 -20.45 9.89 -8.07
N HIS A 532 -19.75 10.30 -7.01
CA HIS A 532 -19.21 11.65 -6.89
C HIS A 532 -18.02 11.88 -7.81
N PHE A 533 -17.05 10.96 -7.81
CA PHE A 533 -15.84 11.04 -8.60
C PHE A 533 -16.17 11.22 -10.08
N PHE A 534 -17.04 10.37 -10.64
CA PHE A 534 -17.44 10.43 -12.04
C PHE A 534 -18.57 11.41 -12.36
N ARG A 535 -18.99 12.27 -11.41
CA ARG A 535 -20.11 13.18 -11.63
C ARG A 535 -19.84 14.11 -12.81
N GLY A 536 -20.75 14.12 -13.79
CA GLY A 536 -20.64 14.95 -14.98
C GLY A 536 -19.57 14.51 -15.98
N GLN A 537 -19.01 13.30 -15.82
CA GLN A 537 -18.06 12.72 -16.77
C GLN A 537 -18.77 11.70 -17.67
N ALA A 538 -18.54 11.80 -18.98
CA ALA A 538 -18.92 10.77 -19.93
C ALA A 538 -17.84 9.68 -19.93
N VAL A 539 -18.08 8.60 -19.20
CA VAL A 539 -17.15 7.46 -19.08
C VAL A 539 -17.85 6.15 -19.40
N ASP A 540 -17.08 5.19 -19.91
CA ASP A 540 -17.50 3.81 -20.13
C ASP A 540 -16.50 2.82 -19.49
N ASN A 541 -16.87 1.54 -19.48
CA ASN A 541 -16.06 0.45 -18.93
C ASN A 541 -15.50 0.74 -17.52
N VAL A 542 -16.33 1.35 -16.68
CA VAL A 542 -15.95 1.67 -15.30
C VAL A 542 -15.93 0.38 -14.48
N ASP A 543 -14.74 -0.05 -14.11
CA ASP A 543 -14.51 -1.10 -13.12
C ASP A 543 -13.97 -0.49 -11.83
N VAL A 544 -14.61 -0.81 -10.71
CA VAL A 544 -14.20 -0.36 -9.38
C VAL A 544 -14.11 -1.57 -8.47
N SER A 545 -12.88 -1.93 -8.12
CA SER A 545 -12.58 -3.08 -7.29
C SER A 545 -11.92 -2.67 -5.97
N PHE A 546 -12.07 -3.52 -4.96
CA PHE A 546 -11.60 -3.26 -3.61
C PHE A 546 -10.75 -4.43 -3.13
N SER A 547 -9.59 -4.13 -2.55
CA SER A 547 -8.73 -5.17 -2.00
C SER A 547 -9.15 -5.52 -0.57
N GLN A 548 -9.78 -6.70 -0.40
CA GLN A 548 -10.39 -7.14 0.86
C GLN A 548 -9.40 -7.70 1.88
N TYR A 549 -8.10 -7.41 1.74
CA TYR A 549 -7.08 -8.02 2.58
C TYR A 549 -6.92 -7.31 3.94
N ALA A 550 -7.42 -7.96 5.00
CA ALA A 550 -7.55 -7.36 6.34
C ALA A 550 -6.28 -7.47 7.22
N HIS A 551 -5.31 -8.31 6.85
CA HIS A 551 -4.17 -8.63 7.71
C HIS A 551 -2.99 -7.66 7.60
N THR A 552 -2.92 -6.87 6.54
CA THR A 552 -1.91 -5.80 6.39
C THR A 552 -2.47 -4.44 6.84
N HIS A 553 -1.59 -3.46 7.08
CA HIS A 553 -2.00 -2.25 7.77
C HIS A 553 -2.59 -1.13 6.92
N ARG A 554 -2.55 -1.23 5.58
CA ARG A 554 -3.02 -0.17 4.67
C ARG A 554 -3.88 -0.63 3.49
N ILE A 555 -4.11 -1.94 3.32
CA ILE A 555 -4.75 -2.46 2.10
C ILE A 555 -6.29 -2.40 2.16
N HIS A 556 -6.86 -2.34 3.36
CA HIS A 556 -8.31 -2.39 3.59
C HIS A 556 -9.10 -1.13 3.20
N GLU A 557 -8.46 -0.13 2.59
CA GLU A 557 -9.13 1.06 2.05
C GLU A 557 -8.71 1.30 0.59
N LEU A 558 -7.90 0.42 -0.01
CA LEU A 558 -7.44 0.58 -1.38
C LEU A 558 -8.58 0.32 -2.36
N LEU A 559 -8.95 1.37 -3.09
CA LEU A 559 -9.92 1.31 -4.17
C LEU A 559 -9.17 1.35 -5.51
N ASN A 560 -9.26 0.30 -6.31
CA ASN A 560 -8.72 0.28 -7.66
C ASN A 560 -9.82 0.63 -8.64
N ILE A 561 -9.50 1.46 -9.61
CA ILE A 561 -10.46 2.05 -10.54
C ILE A 561 -9.86 1.94 -11.94
N SER A 562 -10.62 1.40 -12.88
CA SER A 562 -10.33 1.52 -14.31
C SER A 562 -11.53 2.06 -15.07
N PHE A 563 -11.29 2.88 -16.09
CA PHE A 563 -12.33 3.45 -16.94
C PHE A 563 -11.74 4.01 -18.23
N ARG A 564 -12.62 4.36 -19.17
CA ARG A 564 -12.28 5.12 -20.37
C ARG A 564 -13.27 6.26 -20.55
N TYR A 565 -12.82 7.35 -21.18
CA TYR A 565 -13.71 8.44 -21.55
C TYR A 565 -14.48 8.12 -22.83
N ASN A 566 -15.77 8.44 -22.85
CA ASN A 566 -16.55 8.42 -24.07
C ASN A 566 -16.27 9.72 -24.85
N HIS A 567 -15.65 9.60 -26.02
CA HIS A 567 -15.36 10.74 -26.91
C HIS A 567 -16.46 10.98 -27.95
N LEU A 568 -17.60 10.29 -27.84
CA LEU A 568 -18.77 10.46 -28.72
C LEU A 568 -19.73 11.57 -28.24
N THR A 569 -19.36 12.36 -27.23
CA THR A 569 -20.19 13.45 -26.65
C THR A 569 -19.43 14.74 -26.52
#